data_AF-A0A0G1L7B4-F1
#
_entry.id   AF-A0A0G1L7B4-F1
#
_cell.length_a   1.000
_cell.length_b   1.000
_cell.length_c   1.000
_cell.angle_alpha   90.00
_cell.angle_beta   90.00
_cell.angle_gamma   90.00
#
_symmetry.space_group_name_H-M   'P 1'
#
loop_
_entity.id
_entity.type
_entity.pdbx_description
1 polymer ?
#
loop_
_entity_poly.entity_id
_entity_poly.type
_entity_poly.pdbx_seq_one_letter_code
_entity_poly.pdbx_strand_id
1 'polypeptide(L)'
;MNTVINIKTDQKVKDEAKKIAKEMGLSLSAVINAQLRQLVREQEIRFSVAPNMTSYLENIAKEARSDYARKKNVSPAFGIAESAARYLHGK
;
A
#
# COMPACT_ATOMS: atom_id res chain seq x y z
N MET A 1 -14.60 24.98 4.65
CA MET A 1 -14.84 25.78 3.43
C MET A 1 -14.30 24.98 2.25
N ASN A 2 -15.09 24.80 1.18
CA ASN A 2 -14.66 24.04 0.01
C ASN A 2 -14.22 25.01 -1.09
N THR A 3 -13.18 24.64 -1.83
CA THR A 3 -12.64 25.43 -2.93
C THR A 3 -12.62 24.61 -4.22
N VAL A 4 -12.67 25.30 -5.36
CA VAL A 4 -12.68 24.66 -6.68
C VAL A 4 -11.27 24.71 -7.27
N ILE A 5 -10.81 23.57 -7.79
CA ILE A 5 -9.55 23.48 -8.56
C ILE A 5 -9.92 23.16 -10.01
N ASN A 6 -9.56 24.07 -10.93
CA ASN A 6 -9.69 23.84 -12.37
C ASN A 6 -8.36 23.34 -12.93
N ILE A 7 -8.38 22.14 -13.53
CA ILE A 7 -7.19 21.47 -14.07
C ILE A 7 -7.39 21.25 -15.57
N LYS A 8 -6.47 21.76 -16.39
CA LYS A 8 -6.41 21.45 -17.83
C LYS A 8 -5.70 20.11 -18.01
N THR A 9 -6.32 19.18 -18.72
CA THR A 9 -5.76 17.86 -19.02
C THR A 9 -6.30 17.35 -20.35
N ASP A 10 -5.73 16.27 -20.86
CA ASP A 10 -6.22 15.59 -22.06
C ASP A 10 -7.54 14.86 -21.77
N GLN A 11 -8.47 14.91 -22.72
CA GLN A 11 -9.80 14.32 -22.56
C GLN A 11 -9.74 12.80 -22.41
N LYS A 12 -8.86 12.11 -23.14
CA LYS A 12 -8.72 10.65 -23.06
C LYS A 12 -8.20 10.24 -21.69
N VAL A 13 -7.18 10.94 -21.18
CA VAL A 13 -6.61 10.69 -19.84
C VAL A 13 -7.68 10.88 -18.76
N LYS A 14 -8.50 11.94 -18.86
CA LYS A 14 -9.59 12.19 -17.92
C LYS A 14 -10.63 11.06 -17.92
N ASP A 15 -11.03 10.59 -19.10
CA ASP A 15 -12.04 9.56 -19.23
C ASP A 15 -11.53 8.19 -18.73
N GLU A 16 -10.28 7.86 -19.02
CA GLU A 16 -9.63 6.65 -18.53
C GLU A 16 -9.49 6.66 -17.00
N ALA A 17 -8.98 7.76 -16.43
CA ALA A 17 -8.87 7.93 -14.97
C ALA A 17 -10.25 7.84 -14.29
N LYS A 18 -11.30 8.40 -14.91
CA LYS A 18 -12.67 8.30 -14.41
C LYS A 18 -13.20 6.87 -14.42
N LYS A 19 -12.88 6.09 -15.47
CA LYS A 19 -13.25 4.67 -15.57
C LYS A 19 -12.59 3.86 -14.46
N ILE A 20 -11.27 4.00 -14.29
CA ILE A 20 -10.49 3.31 -13.25
C ILE A 20 -11.04 3.65 -11.86
N ALA A 21 -11.30 4.93 -11.57
CA ALA A 21 -11.87 5.34 -10.29
C ALA A 21 -13.24 4.69 -10.05
N LYS A 22 -14.09 4.61 -11.07
CA LYS A 22 -15.42 4.00 -10.99
C LYS A 22 -15.35 2.48 -10.75
N GLU A 23 -14.40 1.80 -11.38
CA GLU A 23 -14.14 0.37 -11.13
C GLU A 23 -13.73 0.11 -9.67
N MET A 24 -13.07 1.09 -9.03
CA MET A 24 -12.74 1.07 -7.60
C MET A 24 -13.88 1.55 -6.69
N GLY A 25 -15.06 1.88 -7.24
CA GLY A 25 -16.20 2.41 -6.47
C GLY A 25 -16.05 3.86 -6.01
N LEU A 26 -15.13 4.62 -6.61
CA LEU A 26 -14.79 5.99 -6.23
C LEU A 26 -15.15 6.98 -7.34
N SER A 27 -15.37 8.25 -6.96
CA SER A 27 -15.42 9.34 -7.94
C SER A 27 -14.00 9.83 -8.25
N LEU A 28 -13.76 10.32 -9.47
CA LEU A 28 -12.47 10.92 -9.84
C LEU A 28 -12.07 12.06 -8.88
N SER A 29 -13.03 12.88 -8.45
CA SER A 29 -12.80 13.95 -7.47
C SER A 29 -12.36 13.41 -6.10
N ALA A 30 -12.91 12.27 -5.65
CA ALA A 30 -12.48 11.63 -4.40
C ALA A 30 -11.02 11.17 -4.50
N VAL A 31 -10.62 10.58 -5.63
CA VAL A 31 -9.23 10.15 -5.86
C VAL A 31 -8.28 11.35 -5.85
N ILE A 32 -8.60 12.42 -6.57
CA ILE A 32 -7.76 13.63 -6.62
C ILE A 32 -7.62 14.25 -5.22
N ASN A 33 -8.73 14.36 -4.47
CA ASN A 33 -8.69 14.89 -3.10
C ASN A 33 -7.88 14.02 -2.15
N ALA A 34 -7.93 12.68 -2.30
CA ALA A 34 -7.11 11.77 -1.51
C ALA A 34 -5.61 11.98 -1.80
N GLN A 35 -5.24 12.12 -3.07
CA GLN A 35 -3.86 12.41 -3.48
C GLN A 35 -3.36 13.76 -2.95
N LEU A 36 -4.19 14.81 -2.98
CA LEU A 36 -3.82 16.12 -2.39
C LEU A 36 -3.59 16.01 -0.88
N ARG A 37 -4.41 15.24 -0.16
CA ARG A 37 -4.22 15.00 1.28
C ARG A 37 -2.96 14.20 1.56
N GLN A 38 -2.65 13.23 0.70
CA GLN A 38 -1.41 12.44 0.81
C GLN A 38 -0.18 13.31 0.59
N LEU A 39 -0.20 14.17 -0.44
CA LEU A 39 0.87 15.15 -0.68
C LEU A 39 1.10 16.06 0.53
N VAL A 40 0.03 16.60 1.14
CA VAL A 40 0.15 17.44 2.35
C VAL A 40 0.74 16.66 3.53
N ARG A 41 0.39 15.37 3.67
CA ARG A 41 0.84 14.53 4.79
C ARG A 41 2.29 14.08 4.64
N GLU A 42 2.68 13.67 3.45
CA GLU A 42 3.99 13.06 3.19
C GLU A 42 5.01 14.11 2.73
N GLN A 43 4.56 15.28 2.28
CA GLN A 43 5.40 16.33 1.68
C GLN A 43 6.24 15.84 0.48
N GLU A 44 5.85 14.73 -0.13
CA GLU A 44 6.49 14.12 -1.28
C GLU A 44 5.44 13.52 -2.23
N ILE A 45 5.79 13.40 -3.51
CA ILE A 45 4.96 12.71 -4.51
C ILE A 45 5.72 11.45 -4.95
N ARG A 46 5.15 10.27 -4.70
CA ARG A 46 5.73 9.00 -5.15
C ARG A 46 5.19 8.64 -6.53
N PHE A 47 6.08 8.57 -7.51
CA PHE A 47 5.80 7.95 -8.80
C PHE A 47 6.41 6.56 -8.82
N SER A 48 5.60 5.53 -9.03
CA SER A 48 6.06 4.15 -9.03
C SER A 48 5.28 3.34 -10.04
N VAL A 49 6.01 2.55 -10.84
CA VAL A 49 5.44 1.59 -11.81
C VAL A 49 5.10 0.25 -11.13
N ALA A 50 5.73 -0.03 -9.98
CA ALA A 50 5.39 -1.10 -9.04
C ALA A 50 6.06 -0.80 -7.68
N PRO A 51 5.40 -1.09 -6.53
CA PRO A 51 6.01 -0.88 -5.22
C PRO A 51 7.29 -1.71 -5.11
N ASN A 52 8.44 -1.03 -5.02
CA ASN A 52 9.72 -1.66 -4.75
C ASN A 52 9.90 -1.79 -3.24
N MET A 53 10.47 -2.91 -2.79
CA MET A 53 10.88 -3.05 -1.40
C MET A 53 11.94 -2.01 -1.07
N THR A 54 11.90 -1.44 0.13
CA THR A 54 13.05 -0.65 0.63
C THR A 54 14.22 -1.59 0.87
N SER A 55 15.45 -1.09 0.85
CA SER A 55 16.65 -1.91 1.14
C SER A 55 16.56 -2.59 2.52
N TYR A 56 15.90 -1.93 3.49
CA TYR A 56 15.59 -2.52 4.80
C TYR A 56 14.65 -3.73 4.67
N LEU A 57 13.54 -3.58 3.94
CA LEU A 57 12.58 -4.67 3.74
C LEU A 57 13.18 -5.82 2.92
N GLU A 58 14.03 -5.53 1.94
CA GLU A 58 14.77 -6.56 1.19
C GLU A 58 15.68 -7.38 2.12
N ASN A 59 16.40 -6.73 3.03
CA ASN A 59 17.30 -7.40 3.96
C ASN A 59 16.51 -8.29 4.94
N ILE A 60 15.41 -7.79 5.50
CA ILE A 60 14.52 -8.61 6.36
C ILE A 60 13.94 -9.79 5.58
N ALA A 61 13.47 -9.58 4.36
CA ALA A 61 12.91 -10.65 3.55
C ALA A 61 13.96 -11.70 3.18
N LYS A 62 15.23 -11.31 2.97
CA LYS A 62 16.34 -12.24 2.77
C LYS A 62 16.63 -13.04 4.04
N GLU A 63 16.68 -12.39 5.19
CA GLU A 63 16.89 -13.03 6.49
C GLU A 63 15.78 -14.04 6.81
N ALA A 64 14.50 -13.63 6.72
CA ALA A 64 13.35 -14.48 6.99
C ALA A 64 13.31 -15.72 6.08
N ARG A 65 13.66 -15.59 4.80
CA ARG A 65 13.77 -16.75 3.89
C ARG A 65 14.90 -17.69 4.29
N SER A 66 16.04 -17.14 4.69
CA SER A 66 17.19 -17.90 5.21
C SER A 66 16.85 -18.70 6.46
N ASP A 67 16.15 -18.04 7.39
CA ASP A 67 15.70 -18.61 8.66
C ASP A 67 14.69 -19.71 8.43
N TYR A 68 13.71 -19.49 7.55
CA TYR A 68 12.75 -20.53 7.15
C TYR A 68 13.43 -21.76 6.55
N ALA A 69 14.36 -21.58 5.60
CA ALA A 69 15.09 -22.68 4.96
C ALA A 69 15.93 -23.49 5.96
N ARG A 70 16.46 -22.84 6.99
CA ARG A 70 17.27 -23.47 8.04
C ARG A 70 16.46 -23.92 9.26
N LYS A 71 15.14 -23.76 9.24
CA LYS A 71 14.25 -24.00 10.40
C LYS A 71 14.72 -23.25 11.67
N LYS A 72 15.30 -22.07 11.50
CA LYS A 72 15.77 -21.18 12.55
C LYS A 72 14.77 -20.03 12.70
N ASN A 73 14.51 -19.55 13.92
CA ASN A 73 13.61 -18.41 14.20
C ASN A 73 12.19 -18.53 13.61
N VAL A 74 11.74 -19.73 13.26
CA VAL A 74 10.39 -20.00 12.76
C VAL A 74 9.46 -20.33 13.93
N SER A 75 8.21 -19.84 13.87
CA SER A 75 7.18 -20.28 14.79
C SER A 75 6.82 -21.74 14.55
N PRO A 76 6.21 -22.43 15.53
CA PRO A 76 5.51 -23.67 15.25
C PRO A 76 4.37 -23.43 14.25
N ALA A 77 3.89 -24.51 13.62
CA ALA A 77 2.66 -24.48 12.85
C ALA A 77 1.45 -24.44 13.80
N PHE A 78 0.44 -23.66 13.46
CA PHE A 78 -0.78 -23.53 14.26
C PHE A 78 -1.96 -24.11 13.49
N GLY A 79 -2.78 -24.92 14.17
CA GLY A 79 -4.00 -25.49 13.58
C GLY A 79 -5.20 -24.54 13.63
N ILE A 80 -5.16 -23.50 14.48
CA ILE A 80 -6.23 -22.51 14.64
C ILE A 80 -5.65 -21.11 14.90
N ALA A 81 -6.38 -20.08 14.45
CA ALA A 81 -5.96 -18.68 14.55
C ALA A 81 -5.72 -18.21 16.00
N GLU A 82 -6.54 -18.67 16.95
CA GLU A 82 -6.41 -18.31 18.36
C GLU A 82 -5.08 -18.75 18.98
N SER A 83 -4.58 -19.93 18.61
CA SER A 83 -3.28 -20.43 19.07
C SER A 83 -2.13 -19.61 18.50
N ALA A 84 -2.23 -19.18 17.23
CA ALA A 84 -1.26 -18.28 16.62
C ALA A 84 -1.25 -16.90 17.29
N ALA A 85 -2.42 -16.33 17.55
CA ALA A 85 -2.55 -15.04 18.23
C ALA A 85 -1.95 -15.07 19.65
N ARG A 86 -2.23 -16.13 20.42
CA ARG A 86 -1.62 -16.32 21.75
C ARG A 86 -0.09 -16.39 21.69
N TYR A 87 0.46 -17.08 20.70
CA TYR A 87 1.91 -17.15 20.52
C TYR A 87 2.54 -15.79 20.17
N LEU A 88 1.87 -14.99 19.33
CA LEU A 88 2.35 -13.66 18.94
C LEU A 88 2.31 -12.65 20.10
N HIS A 89 1.27 -12.70 20.93
CA HIS A 89 1.13 -11.79 22.08
C HIS A 89 1.89 -12.24 23.33
N GLY A 90 2.36 -13.49 23.35
CA GLY A 90 3.16 -14.05 24.44
C GLY A 90 4.67 -13.85 24.28
N LYS A 91 5.11 -13.23 23.18
CA LYS A 91 6.48 -12.76 22.95
C LYS A 91 6.61 -11.28 23.24
#